data_AF-T0ZZU6-F1
#
_entry.id   AF-T0ZZU6-F1
#
_cell.length_a   1.000
_cell.length_b   1.000
_cell.length_c   1.000
_cell.angle_alpha   90.00
_cell.angle_beta   90.00
_cell.angle_gamma   90.00
#
_symmetry.space_group_name_H-M   'P 1'
#
loop_
_entity.id
_entity.type
_entity.pdbx_description
1 polymer ?
#
loop_
_entity_poly.entity_id
_entity_poly.type
_entity_poly.pdbx_seq_one_letter_code
_entity_poly.pdbx_strand_id
1 'polypeptide(L)'
;MTPPEPGAGPTNSLTDVPGLRVGHASRVGEGWLTGTTVVLAADAGAVAGVDIRGGGPGTRETDLLEPRNLIERVNAVVLSGGSAFGLASVDGVLQGLAAEGIGLRVGGGP
;
A
#
# COMPACT_ATOMS: atom_id res chain seq x y z
N MET A 1 20.38 -30.44 -14.21
CA MET A 1 18.90 -30.46 -14.16
C MET A 1 18.46 -29.03 -13.97
N THR A 2 17.86 -28.40 -14.98
CA THR A 2 17.37 -27.02 -14.88
C THR A 2 16.19 -27.01 -13.92
N PRO A 3 16.10 -26.05 -12.96
CA PRO A 3 14.89 -25.93 -12.14
C PRO A 3 13.68 -25.71 -13.07
N PRO A 4 12.50 -26.25 -12.73
CA PRO A 4 11.30 -25.99 -13.50
C PRO A 4 11.05 -24.48 -13.59
N GLU A 5 10.59 -24.02 -14.74
CA GLU A 5 10.12 -22.65 -14.93
C GLU A 5 9.09 -22.34 -13.83
N PRO A 6 9.23 -21.24 -13.08
CA PRO A 6 8.25 -20.89 -12.06
C PRO A 6 6.90 -20.65 -12.73
N GLY A 7 5.94 -21.51 -12.43
CA GLY A 7 4.55 -21.33 -12.84
C GLY A 7 3.85 -20.25 -12.00
N ALA A 8 2.68 -19.81 -12.47
CA ALA A 8 1.82 -18.93 -11.67
C ALA A 8 1.45 -19.58 -10.33
N GLY A 9 1.21 -18.73 -9.33
CA GLY A 9 0.67 -19.16 -8.04
C GLY A 9 -0.76 -19.70 -8.15
N PRO A 10 -1.34 -20.21 -7.05
CA PRO A 10 -2.64 -20.88 -7.03
C PRO A 10 -3.79 -20.07 -7.63
N THR A 11 -3.78 -18.74 -7.49
CA THR A 11 -4.81 -17.85 -8.02
C THR A 11 -4.32 -16.94 -9.15
N ASN A 12 -3.02 -17.03 -9.47
CA ASN A 12 -2.35 -16.13 -10.40
C ASN A 12 -2.56 -14.65 -10.02
N SER A 13 -2.42 -14.33 -8.73
CA SER A 13 -2.69 -13.00 -8.18
C SER A 13 -1.66 -12.57 -7.13
N LEU A 14 -1.65 -11.28 -6.76
CA LEU A 14 -0.75 -10.74 -5.74
C LEU A 14 -0.94 -11.43 -4.37
N THR A 15 -2.16 -11.88 -4.06
CA THR A 15 -2.47 -12.52 -2.78
C THR A 15 -1.99 -13.97 -2.69
N ASP A 16 -1.39 -14.52 -3.77
CA ASP A 16 -0.62 -15.77 -3.67
C ASP A 16 0.64 -15.60 -2.80
N VAL A 17 1.07 -14.36 -2.54
CA VAL A 17 2.10 -14.04 -1.54
C VAL A 17 1.46 -14.04 -0.14
N PRO A 18 1.84 -14.98 0.76
CA PRO A 18 1.22 -15.08 2.08
C PRO A 18 1.38 -13.79 2.89
N GLY A 19 0.31 -13.37 3.55
CA GLY A 19 0.29 -12.17 4.38
C GLY A 19 -0.01 -10.87 3.62
N LEU A 20 -0.08 -10.88 2.28
CA LEU A 20 -0.64 -9.77 1.53
C LEU A 20 -2.16 -9.89 1.40
N ARG A 21 -2.85 -8.77 1.61
CA ARG A 21 -4.29 -8.61 1.37
C ARG A 21 -4.50 -7.44 0.42
N VAL A 22 -5.57 -7.49 -0.38
CA VAL A 22 -5.94 -6.39 -1.30
C VAL A 22 -7.40 -6.04 -1.06
N GLY A 23 -7.68 -4.74 -0.89
CA GLY A 23 -9.02 -4.19 -0.75
C GLY A 23 -9.31 -3.13 -1.79
N HIS A 24 -10.56 -3.05 -2.23
CA HIS A 24 -11.03 -2.07 -3.21
C HIS A 24 -12.28 -1.36 -2.69
N ALA A 25 -12.34 -0.05 -2.87
CA ALA A 25 -13.54 0.74 -2.68
C ALA A 25 -13.75 1.63 -3.90
N SER A 26 -14.91 1.49 -4.55
CA SER A 26 -15.23 2.18 -5.80
C SER A 26 -16.55 2.94 -5.68
N ARG A 27 -16.64 4.09 -6.35
CA ARG A 27 -17.89 4.82 -6.54
C ARG A 27 -18.15 4.98 -8.03
N VAL A 28 -19.26 4.41 -8.49
CA VAL A 28 -19.67 4.36 -9.89
C VAL A 28 -21.13 4.79 -10.01
N GLY A 29 -21.44 5.63 -10.99
CA GLY A 29 -22.78 6.17 -11.22
C GLY A 29 -22.93 7.61 -10.72
N GLU A 30 -24.01 8.29 -11.13
CA GLU A 30 -24.29 9.70 -10.74
C GLU A 30 -23.14 10.67 -11.04
N GLY A 31 -22.42 10.45 -12.14
CA GLY A 31 -21.24 11.23 -12.53
C GLY A 31 -19.93 10.78 -11.89
N TRP A 32 -19.95 9.76 -11.01
CA TRP A 32 -18.75 9.18 -10.42
C TRP A 32 -18.21 8.02 -11.24
N LEU A 33 -16.88 8.00 -11.37
CA LEU A 33 -16.11 6.86 -11.86
C LEU A 33 -14.71 6.92 -11.22
N THR A 34 -14.62 6.54 -9.95
CA THR A 34 -13.39 6.61 -9.17
C THR A 34 -13.30 5.46 -8.16
N GLY A 35 -12.13 5.28 -7.55
CA GLY A 35 -11.94 4.32 -6.49
C GLY A 35 -10.54 4.36 -5.91
N THR A 36 -10.36 3.57 -4.86
CA THR A 36 -9.10 3.37 -4.15
C THR A 36 -8.85 1.87 -3.99
N THR A 37 -7.63 1.45 -4.26
CA THR A 37 -7.11 0.12 -3.97
C THR A 37 -6.06 0.24 -2.87
N VAL A 38 -6.13 -0.64 -1.89
CA VAL A 38 -5.14 -0.73 -0.81
C VAL A 38 -4.52 -2.13 -0.84
N VAL A 39 -3.20 -2.20 -0.93
CA VAL A 39 -2.43 -3.42 -0.66
C VAL A 39 -1.99 -3.35 0.79
N LEU A 40 -2.45 -4.29 1.61
CA LEU A 40 -2.13 -4.39 3.02
C LEU A 40 -1.14 -5.53 3.28
N ALA A 41 -0.08 -5.24 4.00
CA ALA A 41 0.81 -6.24 4.57
C ALA A 41 0.34 -6.61 5.99
N ALA A 42 0.35 -7.91 6.31
CA ALA A 42 0.03 -8.42 7.65
C ALA A 42 0.93 -7.83 8.75
N ASP A 43 0.57 -8.08 10.01
CA ASP A 43 0.91 -7.35 11.23
C ASP A 43 2.33 -6.79 11.38
N ALA A 44 3.37 -7.48 10.88
CA ALA A 44 4.75 -6.99 10.94
C ALA A 44 5.12 -5.94 9.87
N GLY A 45 4.23 -5.69 8.89
CA GLY A 45 4.52 -4.90 7.70
C GLY A 45 5.46 -5.61 6.72
N ALA A 46 5.63 -5.02 5.54
CA ALA A 46 6.54 -5.50 4.51
C ALA A 46 7.68 -4.51 4.28
N VAL A 47 8.88 -5.02 4.02
CA VAL A 47 9.99 -4.19 3.51
C VAL A 47 9.57 -3.62 2.16
N ALA A 48 9.76 -2.33 1.98
CA ALA A 48 9.30 -1.63 0.78
C ALA A 48 10.34 -0.62 0.28
N GLY A 49 10.26 -0.36 -1.03
CA GLY A 49 10.97 0.71 -1.73
C GLY A 49 10.06 1.25 -2.83
N VAL A 50 10.38 2.41 -3.40
CA VAL A 50 9.61 3.03 -4.48
C VAL A 50 10.52 3.57 -5.57
N ASP A 51 10.08 3.43 -6.82
CA ASP A 51 10.69 4.06 -8.00
C ASP A 51 9.60 4.82 -8.77
N ILE A 52 9.80 6.13 -8.96
CA ILE A 52 8.87 7.03 -9.65
C ILE A 52 9.49 7.39 -11.00
N ARG A 53 8.89 6.87 -12.08
CA ARG A 53 9.44 7.02 -13.44
C ARG A 53 8.75 8.07 -14.30
N GLY A 54 7.55 8.51 -13.91
CA GLY A 54 6.78 9.52 -14.66
C GLY A 54 7.19 10.96 -14.29
N GLY A 55 7.05 11.89 -15.24
CA GLY A 55 7.43 13.30 -15.04
C GLY A 55 6.40 14.16 -14.27
N GLY A 56 5.20 13.65 -14.01
CA GLY A 56 4.14 14.34 -13.26
C GLY A 56 3.60 13.49 -12.11
N PRO A 57 4.40 13.21 -11.07
CA PRO A 57 3.98 12.34 -9.97
C PRO A 57 2.95 13.03 -9.07
N GLY A 58 1.99 12.24 -8.58
CA GLY A 58 1.11 12.58 -7.46
C GLY A 58 1.31 11.54 -6.37
N THR A 59 2.21 11.82 -5.44
CA THR A 59 2.65 10.86 -4.41
C THR A 59 2.55 11.45 -3.02
N ARG A 60 2.55 10.56 -2.02
CA ARG A 60 2.57 10.89 -0.60
C ARG A 60 3.46 9.87 0.11
N GLU A 61 4.23 10.32 1.11
CA GLU A 61 5.10 9.47 1.93
C GLU A 61 6.18 8.69 1.15
N THR A 62 6.71 9.21 0.04
CA THR A 62 7.74 8.48 -0.73
C THR A 62 9.12 8.58 -0.12
N ASP A 63 9.44 9.69 0.55
CA ASP A 63 10.74 9.89 1.18
C ASP A 63 11.02 8.85 2.27
N LEU A 64 10.01 8.37 3.01
CA LEU A 64 10.24 7.35 4.05
C LEU A 64 10.76 6.02 3.50
N LEU A 65 10.57 5.76 2.20
CA LEU A 65 10.99 4.52 1.52
C LEU A 65 12.43 4.59 0.99
N GLU A 66 13.12 5.72 1.19
CA GLU A 66 14.56 5.81 0.96
C GLU A 66 15.29 4.85 1.93
N PRO A 67 16.16 3.93 1.44
CA PRO A 67 16.81 2.91 2.29
C PRO A 67 17.64 3.43 3.47
N ARG A 68 17.96 4.72 3.49
CA ARG A 68 18.73 5.39 4.56
C ARG A 68 17.84 5.96 5.67
N ASN A 69 16.53 5.97 5.48
CA ASN A 69 15.60 6.54 6.43
C ASN A 69 15.15 5.51 7.48
N LEU A 70 14.48 6.00 8.53
CA LEU A 70 14.12 5.22 9.71
C LEU A 70 13.14 4.07 9.44
N ILE A 71 12.27 4.22 8.43
CA ILE A 71 11.17 3.28 8.21
C ILE A 71 11.65 2.11 7.37
N GLU A 72 11.76 0.94 7.99
CA GLU A 72 12.14 -0.30 7.30
C GLU A 72 10.96 -1.03 6.68
N ARG A 73 9.75 -0.82 7.22
CA ARG A 73 8.55 -1.57 6.86
C ARG A 73 7.32 -0.70 6.79
N VAL A 74 6.47 -0.96 5.81
CA VAL A 74 5.16 -0.32 5.65
C VAL A 74 4.04 -1.35 5.75
N ASN A 75 2.89 -0.91 6.25
CA ASN A 75 1.71 -1.77 6.40
C ASN A 75 0.75 -1.66 5.22
N ALA A 76 0.81 -0.58 4.45
CA ALA A 76 -0.11 -0.35 3.35
C ALA A 76 0.53 0.41 2.19
N VAL A 77 0.12 0.09 0.96
CA VAL A 77 0.32 0.91 -0.24
C VAL A 77 -1.04 1.26 -0.80
N VAL A 78 -1.26 2.55 -1.10
CA VAL A 78 -2.54 3.09 -1.56
C VAL A 78 -2.43 3.55 -3.00
N LEU A 79 -3.32 3.04 -3.86
CA LEU A 79 -3.48 3.44 -5.24
C LEU A 79 -4.85 4.09 -5.39
N SER A 80 -4.92 5.36 -5.78
CA SER A 80 -6.19 6.08 -5.83
C SER A 80 -6.40 6.80 -7.15
N GLY A 81 -7.63 6.76 -7.65
CA GLY A 81 -8.12 7.72 -8.64
C GLY A 81 -8.24 9.13 -8.04
N GLY A 82 -8.58 10.11 -8.88
CA GLY A 82 -8.79 11.50 -8.44
C GLY A 82 -7.54 12.39 -8.44
N SER A 83 -6.44 11.94 -9.06
CA SER A 83 -5.18 12.70 -9.17
C SER A 83 -4.67 13.14 -7.78
N ALA A 84 -4.09 14.33 -7.65
CA ALA A 84 -3.57 14.85 -6.39
C ALA A 84 -4.63 14.91 -5.27
N PHE A 85 -5.90 15.20 -5.60
CA PHE A 85 -6.99 15.19 -4.61
C PHE A 85 -7.26 13.79 -4.05
N GLY A 86 -7.01 12.75 -4.84
CA GLY A 86 -7.13 11.35 -4.44
C GLY A 86 -6.18 10.96 -3.31
N LEU A 87 -5.08 11.70 -3.09
CA LEU A 87 -4.15 11.45 -1.99
C LEU A 87 -4.79 11.63 -0.60
N ALA A 88 -5.95 12.29 -0.50
CA ALA A 88 -6.74 12.34 0.73
C ALA A 88 -7.25 10.96 1.18
N SER A 89 -7.34 9.97 0.28
CA SER A 89 -7.70 8.60 0.65
C SER A 89 -6.69 7.95 1.62
N VAL A 90 -5.44 8.40 1.60
CA VAL A 90 -4.38 7.91 2.50
C VAL A 90 -4.73 8.19 3.96
N ASP A 91 -5.39 9.31 4.27
CA ASP A 91 -5.76 9.65 5.65
C ASP A 91 -6.75 8.63 6.23
N GLY A 92 -7.72 8.15 5.44
CA GLY A 92 -8.64 7.10 5.87
C GLY A 92 -7.93 5.77 6.14
N VAL A 93 -6.92 5.43 5.34
CA VAL A 93 -6.09 4.23 5.56
C VAL A 93 -5.25 4.37 6.83
N LEU A 94 -4.61 5.52 7.04
CA LEU A 94 -3.84 5.81 8.26
C LEU A 94 -4.73 5.74 9.51
N GLN A 95 -5.95 6.29 9.46
CA GLN A 95 -6.91 6.21 10.56
C GLN A 95 -7.34 4.77 10.86
N GLY A 96 -7.60 3.97 9.82
CA GLY A 96 -7.93 2.55 9.98
C GLY A 96 -6.79 1.76 10.63
N LEU A 97 -5.57 1.92 10.12
CA LEU A 97 -4.37 1.28 10.70
C LEU A 97 -4.13 1.72 12.15
N ALA A 98 -4.26 3.02 12.44
CA ALA A 98 -4.10 3.54 13.79
C ALA A 98 -5.15 2.98 14.76
N ALA A 99 -6.40 2.83 14.32
CA ALA A 99 -7.46 2.22 15.12
C ALA A 99 -7.18 0.74 15.44
N GLU A 100 -6.46 0.04 14.56
CA GLU A 100 -5.99 -1.34 14.78
C GLU A 100 -4.65 -1.40 15.55
N GLY A 101 -4.08 -0.26 15.97
CA GLY A 101 -2.79 -0.21 16.66
C GLY A 101 -1.59 -0.54 15.76
N ILE A 102 -1.76 -0.39 14.44
CA ILE A 102 -0.75 -0.69 13.42
C ILE A 102 -0.06 0.61 13.00
N GLY A 103 1.28 0.63 13.07
CA GLY A 103 2.11 1.74 12.63
C GLY A 103 3.40 1.86 13.43
N LEU A 104 4.21 2.88 13.12
CA LEU A 104 5.40 3.20 13.90
C LEU A 104 4.97 3.64 15.31
N ARG A 105 5.51 2.99 16.35
CA ARG A 105 5.32 3.45 17.72
C ARG A 105 6.16 4.69 17.97
N VAL A 106 5.48 5.82 18.19
CA VAL A 106 6.12 7.10 18.51
C VAL A 106 5.84 7.43 19.98
N GLY A 107 6.91 7.48 20.79
CA GLY A 107 6.80 7.68 22.25
C GLY A 107 6.64 6.38 23.04
N GLY A 108 6.62 6.50 24.37
CA GLY A 108 6.65 5.35 25.29
C GLY A 108 5.61 5.43 26.40
N GLY A 109 4.38 5.87 26.12
CA GLY A 109 3.36 5.94 27.15
C GLY A 109 2.02 5.37 26.72
N PRO A 110 1.30 4.72 27.65
CA PRO A 110 1.72 3.51 28.36
C PRO A 110 1.99 2.31 27.44
#